data_AF-A0A7K9ZEI8-F1
#
_entry.id   AF-A0A7K9ZEI8-F1
#
_cell.length_a   1.000
_cell.length_b   1.000
_cell.length_c   1.000
_cell.angle_alpha   90.00
_cell.angle_beta   90.00
_cell.angle_gamma   90.00
#
_symmetry.space_group_name_H-M   'P 1'
#
loop_
_entity.id
_entity.type
_entity.pdbx_description
1 polymer ?
#
loop_
_entity_poly.entity_id
_entity_poly.type
_entity_poly.pdbx_seq_one_letter_code
_entity_poly.pdbx_strand_id
1 'polypeptide(L)'
;LSTRAASRALVAAVAAAARRVNARYERYLERSFPRFYVLHSTFKTGVQALFLEVKEIWKIKSKMSRQRLSTQQLPYRDMERLRQVADSFPSFWRQFRRDLLKAVPIGIIAIPPFANFLVIVLMYFFPRQLLIRYFWTPKQQVEFLDTYDSIRRVSYPAVVRSLALAARSLPEPQPRELLQHLCAQVQGGARPHLAQLLAVRSLFSGSLLALNRLRVDHVRALSQVLFLTPHLPAFFLRHRLRSHVLEIRHLDRALLRLGLGQLSEEELRAACYLRGLNSTHLGRAECRAWLEQWLGLSCELQASEASLLAHSMVLLSFNY
;
A
#
# COMPACT_ATOMS: atom_id res chain seq x y z
N LEU A 1 -36.50 -34.48 -5.95
CA LEU A 1 -35.46 -33.88 -6.82
C LEU A 1 -35.91 -32.64 -7.62
N SER A 2 -37.19 -32.21 -7.58
CA SER A 2 -37.76 -31.20 -8.51
C SER A 2 -37.59 -29.71 -8.08
N THR A 3 -37.66 -29.39 -6.78
CA THR A 3 -37.74 -27.99 -6.30
C THR A 3 -36.44 -27.18 -6.46
N ARG A 4 -35.27 -27.82 -6.35
CA ARG A 4 -33.96 -27.16 -6.57
C ARG A 4 -33.64 -26.90 -8.06
N ALA A 5 -34.23 -27.69 -8.97
CA ALA A 5 -34.03 -27.50 -10.40
C ALA A 5 -34.88 -26.33 -10.92
N ALA A 6 -36.14 -26.25 -10.48
CA ALA A 6 -37.05 -25.16 -10.82
C ALA A 6 -36.55 -23.79 -10.29
N SER A 7 -36.01 -23.73 -9.07
CA SER A 7 -35.45 -22.49 -8.53
C SER A 7 -34.19 -22.03 -9.26
N ARG A 8 -33.32 -22.95 -9.69
CA ARG A 8 -32.15 -22.62 -10.53
C ARG A 8 -32.56 -22.11 -11.91
N ALA A 9 -33.60 -22.69 -12.52
CA ALA A 9 -34.12 -22.26 -13.82
C ALA A 9 -34.72 -20.84 -13.74
N LEU A 10 -35.49 -20.54 -12.69
CA LEU A 10 -36.05 -19.20 -12.45
C LEU A 10 -34.96 -18.14 -12.27
N VAL A 11 -33.94 -18.45 -11.44
CA VAL A 11 -32.80 -17.54 -11.22
C VAL A 11 -32.02 -17.32 -12.54
N ALA A 12 -31.83 -18.36 -13.34
CA ALA A 12 -31.18 -18.25 -14.65
C ALA A 12 -31.99 -17.39 -15.63
N ALA A 13 -33.31 -17.52 -15.65
CA ALA A 13 -34.21 -16.73 -16.48
C ALA A 13 -34.20 -15.24 -16.09
N VAL A 14 -34.31 -14.94 -14.79
CA VAL A 14 -34.21 -13.57 -14.25
C VAL A 14 -32.84 -12.97 -14.55
N ALA A 15 -31.76 -13.73 -14.38
CA ALA A 15 -30.41 -13.28 -14.73
C ALA A 15 -30.24 -13.04 -16.25
N ALA A 16 -30.90 -13.82 -17.10
CA ALA A 16 -30.88 -13.62 -18.55
C ALA A 16 -31.70 -12.39 -18.98
N ALA A 17 -32.82 -12.11 -18.32
CA ALA A 17 -33.61 -10.90 -18.54
C ALA A 17 -32.85 -9.64 -18.08
N ALA A 18 -32.25 -9.69 -16.89
CA ALA A 18 -31.41 -8.61 -16.36
C ALA A 18 -30.21 -8.31 -17.28
N ARG A 19 -29.55 -9.35 -17.81
CA ARG A 19 -28.47 -9.18 -18.80
C ARG A 19 -28.93 -8.48 -20.08
N ARG A 20 -30.12 -8.82 -20.59
CA ARG A 20 -30.69 -8.20 -21.80
C ARG A 20 -31.05 -6.74 -21.60
N VAL A 21 -31.64 -6.39 -20.45
CA VAL A 21 -31.97 -5.00 -20.10
C VAL A 21 -30.69 -4.18 -19.94
N ASN A 22 -29.69 -4.72 -19.25
CA ASN A 22 -28.40 -4.06 -19.07
C ASN A 22 -27.70 -3.80 -20.43
N ALA A 23 -27.70 -4.80 -21.33
CA ALA A 23 -27.09 -4.65 -22.65
C ALA A 23 -27.82 -3.63 -23.55
N ARG A 24 -29.12 -3.39 -23.34
CA ARG A 24 -29.86 -2.30 -24.02
C ARG A 24 -29.50 -0.94 -23.42
N TYR A 25 -29.37 -0.86 -22.10
CA TYR A 25 -28.95 0.34 -21.40
C TYR A 25 -27.54 0.79 -21.78
N GLU A 26 -26.59 -0.15 -21.89
CA GLU A 26 -25.22 0.14 -22.32
C GLU A 26 -25.16 0.67 -23.75
N ARG A 27 -25.89 0.05 -24.69
CA ARG A 27 -26.00 0.53 -26.07
C ARG A 27 -26.66 1.91 -26.17
N TYR A 28 -27.59 2.22 -25.28
CA TYR A 28 -28.21 3.54 -25.20
C TYR A 28 -27.24 4.59 -24.68
N LEU A 29 -26.52 4.29 -23.59
CA LEU A 29 -25.49 5.17 -23.03
C LEU A 29 -24.35 5.45 -24.01
N GLU A 30 -23.90 4.44 -24.75
CA GLU A 30 -22.86 4.58 -25.78
C GLU A 30 -23.29 5.53 -26.91
N ARG A 31 -24.56 5.44 -27.35
CA ARG A 31 -25.10 6.25 -28.45
C ARG A 31 -25.43 7.68 -28.05
N SER A 32 -25.99 7.87 -26.86
CA SER A 32 -26.49 9.18 -26.42
C SER A 32 -25.43 10.02 -25.69
N PHE A 33 -24.48 9.38 -25.01
CA PHE A 33 -23.47 10.07 -24.18
C PHE A 33 -22.09 9.38 -24.23
N PRO A 34 -21.35 9.49 -25.36
CA PRO A 34 -20.10 8.73 -25.56
C PRO A 34 -19.03 9.03 -24.50
N ARG A 35 -18.92 10.28 -24.02
CA ARG A 35 -18.00 10.65 -22.92
C ARG A 35 -18.39 10.01 -21.59
N PHE A 36 -19.68 9.90 -21.31
CA PHE A 36 -20.19 9.26 -20.09
C PHE A 36 -20.04 7.73 -20.16
N TYR A 37 -20.18 7.14 -21.35
CA TYR A 37 -19.99 5.71 -21.56
C TYR A 37 -18.56 5.26 -21.26
N VAL A 38 -17.54 6.04 -21.64
CA VAL A 38 -16.13 5.75 -21.26
C VAL A 38 -15.96 5.73 -19.74
N LEU A 39 -16.58 6.68 -19.03
CA LEU A 39 -16.50 6.76 -17.57
C LEU A 39 -17.26 5.61 -16.89
N HIS A 40 -18.47 5.30 -17.37
CA HIS A 40 -19.31 4.21 -16.89
C HIS A 40 -18.66 2.84 -17.13
N SER A 41 -18.08 2.61 -18.31
CA SER A 41 -17.40 1.35 -18.65
C SER A 41 -16.09 1.18 -17.86
N THR A 42 -15.31 2.25 -17.66
CA THR A 42 -14.12 2.23 -16.78
C THR A 42 -14.51 1.89 -15.34
N PHE A 43 -15.59 2.50 -14.83
CA PHE A 43 -16.14 2.20 -13.51
C PHE A 43 -16.65 0.76 -13.41
N LYS A 44 -17.42 0.27 -14.38
CA LYS A 44 -17.93 -1.10 -14.35
C LYS A 44 -16.80 -2.13 -14.36
N THR A 45 -15.78 -1.88 -15.18
CA THR A 45 -14.59 -2.74 -15.31
C THR A 45 -13.81 -2.80 -14.00
N GLY A 46 -13.52 -1.66 -13.37
CA GLY A 46 -12.78 -1.66 -12.12
C GLY A 46 -13.58 -2.22 -10.93
N VAL A 47 -14.92 -2.06 -10.90
CA VAL A 47 -15.77 -2.72 -9.89
C VAL A 47 -15.69 -4.24 -10.06
N GLN A 48 -15.76 -4.75 -11.29
CA GLN A 48 -15.63 -6.18 -11.56
C GLN A 48 -14.26 -6.72 -11.13
N ALA A 49 -13.18 -6.01 -11.43
CA ALA A 49 -11.82 -6.36 -11.01
C ALA A 49 -11.72 -6.45 -9.47
N LEU A 50 -12.25 -5.44 -8.75
CA LEU A 50 -12.27 -5.44 -7.28
C LEU A 50 -13.08 -6.61 -6.71
N PHE A 51 -14.23 -6.93 -7.29
CA PHE A 51 -15.03 -8.07 -6.84
C PHE A 51 -14.28 -9.40 -6.99
N LEU A 52 -13.53 -9.57 -8.08
CA LEU A 52 -12.70 -10.75 -8.31
C LEU A 52 -11.59 -10.84 -7.26
N GLU A 53 -10.89 -9.74 -6.98
CA GLU A 53 -9.85 -9.71 -5.95
C GLU A 53 -10.39 -9.98 -4.55
N VAL A 54 -11.51 -9.35 -4.17
CA VAL A 54 -12.17 -9.60 -2.88
C VAL A 54 -12.56 -11.07 -2.75
N LYS A 55 -13.04 -11.70 -3.83
CA LYS A 55 -13.38 -13.13 -3.84
C LYS A 55 -12.16 -14.02 -3.65
N GLU A 56 -11.03 -13.71 -4.30
CA GLU A 56 -9.78 -14.43 -4.11
C GLU A 56 -9.22 -14.26 -2.69
N ILE A 57 -9.29 -13.05 -2.14
CA ILE A 57 -8.89 -12.77 -0.75
C ILE A 57 -9.78 -13.51 0.25
N TRP A 58 -11.08 -13.59 0.00
CA TRP A 58 -12.01 -14.39 0.80
C TRP A 58 -11.66 -15.88 0.75
N LYS A 59 -11.25 -16.40 -0.41
CA LYS A 59 -10.73 -17.77 -0.52
C LYS A 59 -9.46 -17.96 0.32
N ILE A 60 -8.51 -17.02 0.26
CA ILE A 60 -7.27 -17.07 1.05
C ILE A 60 -7.58 -17.03 2.55
N LYS A 61 -8.47 -16.13 3.00
CA LYS A 61 -8.89 -16.03 4.40
C LYS A 61 -9.67 -17.25 4.88
N SER A 62 -10.50 -17.83 4.03
CA SER A 62 -11.21 -19.09 4.31
C SER A 62 -10.24 -20.27 4.42
N LYS A 63 -9.21 -20.34 3.56
CA LYS A 63 -8.12 -21.32 3.65
C LYS A 63 -7.32 -21.16 4.94
N MET A 64 -6.93 -19.94 5.31
CA MET A 64 -6.26 -19.65 6.59
C MET A 64 -7.08 -20.12 7.80
N SER A 65 -8.38 -19.79 7.84
CA SER A 65 -9.27 -20.16 8.94
C SER A 65 -9.51 -21.67 9.03
N ARG A 66 -9.51 -22.38 7.90
CA ARG A 66 -9.67 -23.84 7.86
C ARG A 66 -8.39 -24.57 8.25
N GLN A 67 -7.22 -24.01 7.94
CA GLN A 67 -5.91 -24.65 8.14
C GLN A 67 -5.15 -24.13 9.37
N ARG A 68 -5.71 -23.19 10.15
CA ARG A 68 -5.06 -22.51 11.30
C ARG A 68 -3.64 -21.99 10.97
N LEU A 69 -3.42 -21.52 9.74
CA LEU A 69 -2.12 -21.01 9.31
C LEU A 69 -1.88 -19.60 9.89
N SER A 70 -0.67 -19.36 10.41
CA SER A 70 -0.23 -18.01 10.80
C SER A 70 0.11 -17.19 9.55
N THR A 71 -0.13 -15.87 9.59
CA THR A 71 0.13 -14.94 8.47
C THR A 71 1.58 -15.00 7.96
N GLN A 72 2.50 -15.52 8.77
CA GLN A 72 3.94 -15.65 8.49
C GLN A 72 4.32 -16.82 7.57
N GLN A 73 3.39 -17.75 7.30
CA GLN A 73 3.63 -18.96 6.49
C GLN A 73 3.08 -18.88 5.07
N LEU A 74 2.46 -17.75 4.70
CA LEU A 74 1.81 -17.58 3.40
C LEU A 74 2.82 -17.28 2.27
N PRO A 75 2.51 -17.68 1.03
CA PRO A 75 3.27 -17.25 -0.13
C PRO A 75 3.16 -15.74 -0.32
N TYR A 76 4.22 -15.11 -0.84
CA TYR A 76 4.35 -13.66 -0.99
C TYR A 76 3.12 -12.98 -1.60
N ARG A 77 2.61 -13.53 -2.72
CA ARG A 77 1.46 -12.98 -3.45
C ARG A 77 0.19 -12.91 -2.60
N ASP A 78 -0.02 -13.89 -1.71
CA ASP A 78 -1.19 -13.93 -0.84
C ASP A 78 -1.04 -12.95 0.34
N MET A 79 0.18 -12.78 0.86
CA MET A 79 0.47 -11.80 1.91
C MET A 79 0.32 -10.35 1.41
N GLU A 80 0.83 -10.05 0.22
CA GLU A 80 0.73 -8.70 -0.36
C GLU A 80 -0.73 -8.32 -0.63
N ARG A 81 -1.52 -9.25 -1.15
CA ARG A 81 -2.98 -9.07 -1.36
C ARG A 81 -3.74 -8.85 -0.05
N LEU A 82 -3.37 -9.56 1.02
CA LEU A 82 -3.99 -9.37 2.33
C LEU A 82 -3.66 -8.01 2.94
N ARG A 83 -2.41 -7.53 2.77
CA ARG A 83 -1.96 -6.25 3.32
C ARG A 83 -2.67 -5.06 2.69
N GLN A 84 -2.81 -5.06 1.36
CA GLN A 84 -3.51 -3.98 0.64
C GLN A 84 -4.95 -3.76 1.15
N VAL A 85 -5.63 -4.82 1.58
CA VAL A 85 -6.97 -4.72 2.18
C VAL A 85 -6.90 -4.49 3.70
N ALA A 86 -5.91 -5.05 4.40
CA ALA A 86 -5.78 -4.88 5.85
C ALA A 86 -5.52 -3.42 6.26
N ASP A 87 -4.87 -2.59 5.43
CA ASP A 87 -4.68 -1.17 5.74
C ASP A 87 -5.92 -0.32 5.38
N SER A 88 -6.69 -0.72 4.37
CA SER A 88 -7.73 0.13 3.79
C SER A 88 -9.14 -0.09 4.38
N PHE A 89 -9.34 -1.12 5.22
CA PHE A 89 -10.67 -1.65 5.52
C PHE A 89 -11.02 -2.14 6.97
N PRO A 90 -10.14 -2.19 8.00
CA PRO A 90 -10.49 -2.81 9.30
C PRO A 90 -11.58 -2.10 10.08
N SER A 91 -11.53 -0.77 10.13
CA SER A 91 -12.54 0.09 10.77
C SER A 91 -13.75 0.26 9.86
N PHE A 92 -13.52 0.38 8.55
CA PHE A 92 -14.58 0.51 7.56
C PHE A 92 -15.53 -0.69 7.57
N TRP A 93 -15.10 -1.96 7.51
CA TRP A 93 -16.06 -3.09 7.46
C TRP A 93 -16.89 -3.26 8.73
N ARG A 94 -16.35 -2.89 9.90
CA ARG A 94 -17.07 -2.99 11.19
C ARG A 94 -18.15 -1.90 11.30
N GLN A 95 -17.84 -0.70 10.81
CA GLN A 95 -18.78 0.42 10.73
C GLN A 95 -19.78 0.22 9.58
N PHE A 96 -19.30 -0.14 8.39
CA PHE A 96 -20.07 -0.45 7.19
C PHE A 96 -21.08 -1.59 7.42
N ARG A 97 -20.76 -2.69 8.11
CA ARG A 97 -21.81 -3.69 8.44
C ARG A 97 -22.91 -3.16 9.36
N ARG A 98 -22.57 -2.24 10.26
CA ARG A 98 -23.50 -1.65 11.23
C ARG A 98 -24.37 -0.54 10.60
N ASP A 99 -23.81 0.16 9.62
CA ASP A 99 -24.46 1.25 8.88
C ASP A 99 -25.21 0.74 7.64
N LEU A 100 -24.71 -0.30 6.96
CA LEU A 100 -25.35 -0.94 5.81
C LEU A 100 -26.65 -1.65 6.20
N LEU A 101 -26.74 -2.22 7.40
CA LEU A 101 -27.97 -2.81 7.93
C LEU A 101 -29.06 -1.77 8.23
N LYS A 102 -28.66 -0.51 8.48
CA LYS A 102 -29.55 0.65 8.66
C LYS A 102 -29.84 1.38 7.34
N ALA A 103 -29.00 1.20 6.33
CA ALA A 103 -29.11 1.83 5.01
C ALA A 103 -29.83 0.98 3.95
N VAL A 104 -30.20 -0.28 4.25
CA VAL A 104 -31.03 -1.11 3.35
C VAL A 104 -32.32 -0.41 2.89
N PRO A 105 -33.06 0.33 3.76
CA PRO A 105 -34.25 1.08 3.34
C PRO A 105 -33.92 2.30 2.45
N ILE A 106 -32.74 2.91 2.64
CA ILE A 106 -32.24 4.06 1.86
C ILE A 106 -31.70 3.61 0.49
N GLY A 107 -31.13 2.40 0.41
CA GLY A 107 -30.64 1.78 -0.82
C GLY A 107 -31.75 1.42 -1.82
N ILE A 108 -33.00 1.30 -1.36
CA ILE A 108 -34.19 1.11 -2.22
C ILE A 108 -34.63 2.46 -2.84
N ILE A 109 -34.35 3.59 -2.18
CA ILE A 109 -34.61 4.95 -2.67
C ILE A 109 -33.51 5.42 -3.65
N ALA A 110 -32.40 4.68 -3.74
CA ALA A 110 -31.23 5.00 -4.56
C ALA A 110 -31.16 4.23 -5.90
N ILE A 111 -32.30 4.03 -6.58
CA ILE A 111 -32.33 3.57 -7.99
C ILE A 111 -32.46 4.80 -8.92
N PRO A 112 -31.72 4.88 -10.04
CA PRO A 112 -31.24 6.14 -10.65
C PRO A 112 -32.31 7.00 -11.35
N PRO A 113 -32.09 8.33 -11.46
CA PRO A 113 -30.88 8.85 -12.13
C PRO A 113 -29.90 9.72 -11.31
N PHE A 114 -30.23 10.23 -10.11
CA PHE A 114 -29.45 11.34 -9.54
C PHE A 114 -28.26 10.95 -8.63
N ALA A 115 -28.38 9.91 -7.80
CA ALA A 115 -27.30 9.52 -6.87
C ALA A 115 -26.06 8.94 -7.60
N ASN A 116 -26.26 8.18 -8.68
CA ASN A 116 -25.16 7.68 -9.51
C ASN A 116 -24.40 8.82 -10.21
N PHE A 117 -25.11 9.85 -10.67
CA PHE A 117 -24.49 10.98 -11.35
C PHE A 117 -23.56 11.75 -10.41
N LEU A 118 -23.99 12.00 -9.17
CA LEU A 118 -23.17 12.72 -8.19
C LEU A 118 -21.89 11.95 -7.82
N VAL A 119 -21.98 10.63 -7.62
CA VAL A 119 -20.80 9.79 -7.32
C VAL A 119 -19.84 9.78 -8.52
N ILE A 120 -20.36 9.67 -9.74
CA ILE A 120 -19.56 9.70 -10.97
C ILE A 120 -18.91 11.07 -11.20
N VAL A 121 -19.63 12.17 -10.90
CA VAL A 121 -19.10 13.55 -10.96
C VAL A 121 -18.01 13.75 -9.92
N LEU A 122 -18.23 13.35 -8.67
CA LEU A 122 -17.20 13.42 -7.63
C LEU A 122 -15.98 12.57 -7.98
N MET A 123 -16.18 11.40 -8.58
CA MET A 123 -15.09 10.53 -9.06
C MET A 123 -14.31 11.16 -10.22
N TYR A 124 -14.97 11.93 -11.09
CA TYR A 124 -14.33 12.68 -12.17
C TYR A 124 -13.50 13.86 -11.65
N PHE A 125 -14.02 14.61 -10.67
CA PHE A 125 -13.33 15.78 -10.10
C PHE A 125 -12.29 15.40 -9.04
N PHE A 126 -12.47 14.29 -8.31
CA PHE A 126 -11.59 13.83 -7.23
C PHE A 126 -11.11 12.38 -7.43
N PRO A 127 -10.48 12.04 -8.57
CA PRO A 127 -10.06 10.67 -8.86
C PRO A 127 -9.06 10.13 -7.83
N ARG A 128 -8.17 10.97 -7.29
CA ARG A 128 -7.13 10.57 -6.32
C ARG A 128 -7.68 10.12 -4.95
N GLN A 129 -8.88 10.56 -4.56
CA GLN A 129 -9.45 10.32 -3.23
C GLN A 129 -10.53 9.22 -3.22
N LEU A 130 -11.19 9.01 -4.35
CA LEU A 130 -12.36 8.12 -4.46
C LEU A 130 -12.08 6.86 -5.30
N LEU A 131 -11.13 6.91 -6.23
CA LEU A 131 -10.78 5.75 -7.05
C LEU A 131 -9.69 4.91 -6.39
N ILE A 132 -9.96 3.62 -6.26
CA ILE A 132 -8.95 2.61 -5.95
C ILE A 132 -7.99 2.50 -7.16
N ARG A 133 -6.71 2.14 -6.92
CA ARG A 133 -5.64 2.05 -7.94
C ARG A 133 -6.05 1.34 -9.25
N TYR A 134 -6.96 0.37 -9.17
CA TYR A 134 -7.50 -0.39 -10.32
C TYR A 134 -8.31 0.42 -11.32
N PHE A 135 -8.81 1.59 -10.93
CA PHE A 135 -9.60 2.46 -11.81
C PHE A 135 -8.78 3.56 -12.48
N TRP A 136 -7.49 3.65 -12.18
CA TRP A 136 -6.63 4.69 -12.74
C TRP A 136 -6.17 4.26 -14.14
N THR A 137 -6.21 5.20 -15.08
CA THR A 137 -5.56 4.97 -16.39
C THR A 137 -4.05 4.85 -16.19
N PRO A 138 -3.31 4.16 -17.08
CA PRO A 138 -1.85 4.02 -16.94
C PRO A 138 -1.12 5.36 -16.82
N LYS A 139 -1.59 6.39 -17.56
CA LYS A 139 -1.05 7.76 -17.45
C LYS A 139 -1.32 8.39 -16.09
N GLN A 140 -2.55 8.29 -15.57
CA GLN A 140 -2.90 8.79 -14.24
C GLN A 140 -2.14 8.05 -13.13
N GLN A 141 -1.90 6.76 -13.29
CA GLN A 141 -1.15 5.97 -12.31
C GLN A 141 0.27 6.49 -12.15
N VAL A 142 0.98 6.78 -13.25
CA VAL A 142 2.31 7.38 -13.20
C VAL A 142 2.26 8.76 -12.53
N GLU A 143 1.36 9.64 -12.98
CA GLU A 143 1.24 11.01 -12.44
C GLU A 143 0.93 11.03 -10.93
N PHE A 144 0.06 10.13 -10.48
CA PHE A 144 -0.34 10.07 -9.08
C PHE A 144 0.78 9.49 -8.22
N LEU A 145 1.47 8.44 -8.68
CA LEU A 145 2.64 7.90 -8.00
C LEU A 145 3.76 8.94 -7.90
N ASP A 146 4.00 9.73 -8.95
CA ASP A 146 4.98 10.82 -8.91
C ASP A 146 4.57 11.94 -7.94
N THR A 147 3.27 12.25 -7.84
CA THR A 147 2.79 13.22 -6.84
C THR A 147 2.94 12.69 -5.42
N TYR A 148 2.60 11.43 -5.16
CA TYR A 148 2.79 10.85 -3.83
C TYR A 148 4.28 10.74 -3.47
N ASP A 149 5.13 10.40 -4.43
CA ASP A 149 6.57 10.41 -4.25
C ASP A 149 7.10 11.81 -3.92
N SER A 150 6.64 12.86 -4.61
CA SER A 150 7.07 14.23 -4.32
C SER A 150 6.68 14.67 -2.90
N ILE A 151 5.46 14.34 -2.45
CA ILE A 151 5.00 14.57 -1.08
C ILE A 151 5.87 13.81 -0.08
N ARG A 152 6.20 12.55 -0.36
CA ARG A 152 7.07 11.71 0.46
C ARG A 152 8.49 12.30 0.56
N ARG A 153 9.05 12.78 -0.55
CA ARG A 153 10.40 13.36 -0.63
C ARG A 153 10.55 14.65 0.17
N VAL A 154 9.49 15.45 0.33
CA VAL A 154 9.51 16.66 1.19
C VAL A 154 9.93 16.32 2.63
N SER A 155 9.58 15.14 3.13
CA SER A 155 9.92 14.70 4.48
C SER A 155 11.34 14.12 4.61
N TYR A 156 12.01 13.77 3.51
CA TYR A 156 13.32 13.12 3.54
C TYR A 156 14.40 13.96 4.23
N PRO A 157 14.59 15.25 3.89
CA PRO A 157 15.60 16.09 4.56
C PRO A 157 15.32 16.26 6.06
N ALA A 158 14.05 16.27 6.47
CA ALA A 158 13.67 16.35 7.87
C ALA A 158 14.06 15.08 8.65
N VAL A 159 13.89 13.89 8.04
CA VAL A 159 14.33 12.61 8.63
C VAL A 159 15.85 12.57 8.75
N VAL A 160 16.60 12.85 7.68
CA VAL A 160 18.07 12.78 7.71
C VAL A 160 18.66 13.81 8.69
N ARG A 161 18.11 15.03 8.74
CA ARG A 161 18.52 16.04 9.73
C ARG A 161 18.21 15.61 11.15
N SER A 162 17.02 15.03 11.40
CA SER A 162 16.66 14.53 12.73
C SER A 162 17.56 13.38 13.17
N LEU A 163 17.94 12.50 12.23
CA LEU A 163 18.89 11.42 12.47
C LEU A 163 20.29 11.96 12.79
N ALA A 164 20.79 12.94 12.03
CA ALA A 164 22.08 13.58 12.30
C ALA A 164 22.11 14.29 13.67
N LEU A 165 21.01 14.95 14.05
CA LEU A 165 20.88 15.55 15.38
C LEU A 165 20.89 14.50 16.49
N ALA A 166 20.18 13.39 16.31
CA ALA A 166 20.17 12.29 17.27
C ALA A 166 21.54 11.61 17.38
N ALA A 167 22.28 11.51 16.26
CA ALA A 167 23.64 10.97 16.25
C ALA A 167 24.58 11.78 17.15
N ARG A 168 24.50 13.11 17.15
CA ARG A 168 25.31 13.99 18.03
C ARG A 168 25.09 13.73 19.52
N SER A 169 23.93 13.20 19.90
CA SER A 169 23.59 12.89 21.30
C SER A 169 23.98 11.47 21.73
N LEU A 170 24.55 10.64 20.85
CA LEU A 170 24.97 9.28 21.18
C LEU A 170 26.24 9.30 22.04
N PRO A 171 26.32 8.55 23.16
CA PRO A 171 27.48 8.59 24.05
C PRO A 171 28.75 7.95 23.42
N GLU A 172 28.61 6.88 22.65
CA GLU A 172 29.74 6.13 22.08
C GLU A 172 30.35 6.83 20.85
N PRO A 173 31.69 6.99 20.76
CA PRO A 173 32.34 7.76 19.71
C PRO A 173 32.32 7.05 18.33
N GLN A 174 32.68 5.77 18.25
CA GLN A 174 32.75 5.06 16.97
C GLN A 174 31.40 4.97 16.23
N PRO A 175 30.29 4.53 16.87
CA PRO A 175 29.00 4.46 16.18
C PRO A 175 28.42 5.84 15.86
N ARG A 176 28.75 6.85 16.68
CA ARG A 176 28.39 8.25 16.45
C ARG A 176 29.00 8.76 15.14
N GLU A 177 30.31 8.60 14.97
CA GLU A 177 31.03 9.03 13.78
C GLU A 177 30.50 8.32 12.52
N LEU A 178 30.29 7.01 12.60
CA LEU A 178 29.79 6.23 11.48
C LEU A 178 28.39 6.67 11.04
N LEU A 179 27.48 6.93 11.99
CA LEU A 179 26.14 7.44 11.68
C LEU A 179 26.17 8.88 11.14
N GLN A 180 27.04 9.74 11.66
CA GLN A 180 27.23 11.10 11.16
C GLN A 180 27.77 11.10 9.73
N HIS A 181 28.78 10.27 9.46
CA HIS A 181 29.33 10.08 8.12
C HIS A 181 28.25 9.58 7.16
N LEU A 182 27.43 8.61 7.57
CA LEU A 182 26.31 8.11 6.76
C LEU A 182 25.32 9.24 6.42
N CYS A 183 24.92 10.04 7.40
CA CYS A 183 24.04 11.19 7.15
C CYS A 183 24.67 12.22 6.19
N ALA A 184 25.96 12.53 6.37
CA ALA A 184 26.69 13.47 5.51
C ALA A 184 26.82 12.93 4.08
N GLN A 185 27.10 11.62 3.93
CA GLN A 185 27.18 10.95 2.64
C GLN A 185 25.85 11.04 1.88
N VAL A 186 24.72 10.78 2.55
CA VAL A 186 23.39 10.89 1.94
C VAL A 186 23.07 12.35 1.56
N GLN A 187 23.38 13.31 2.44
CA GLN A 187 23.20 14.74 2.15
C GLN A 187 24.09 15.24 1.01
N GLY A 188 25.27 14.65 0.83
CA GLY A 188 26.21 14.96 -0.25
C GLY A 188 25.86 14.29 -1.59
N GLY A 189 24.72 13.62 -1.70
CA GLY A 189 24.25 13.00 -2.95
C GLY A 189 24.71 11.55 -3.16
N ALA A 190 25.50 10.98 -2.26
CA ALA A 190 25.95 9.60 -2.36
C ALA A 190 24.95 8.60 -1.76
N ARG A 191 24.93 7.38 -2.30
CA ARG A 191 24.06 6.29 -1.81
C ARG A 191 24.79 5.49 -0.73
N PRO A 192 24.14 5.16 0.41
CA PRO A 192 24.79 4.40 1.47
C PRO A 192 24.95 2.94 1.07
N HIS A 193 26.08 2.33 1.46
CA HIS A 193 26.34 0.92 1.25
C HIS A 193 25.61 0.08 2.31
N LEU A 194 25.22 -1.14 1.93
CA LEU A 194 24.54 -2.07 2.84
C LEU A 194 25.36 -2.34 4.12
N ALA A 195 26.68 -2.51 3.98
CA ALA A 195 27.58 -2.76 5.11
C ALA A 195 27.57 -1.61 6.13
N GLN A 196 27.49 -0.34 5.67
CA GLN A 196 27.43 0.83 6.54
C GLN A 196 26.12 0.85 7.35
N LEU A 197 24.99 0.49 6.72
CA LEU A 197 23.69 0.42 7.39
C LEU A 197 23.63 -0.70 8.42
N LEU A 198 24.23 -1.86 8.12
CA LEU A 198 24.31 -2.97 9.06
C LEU A 198 25.23 -2.66 10.24
N ALA A 199 26.31 -1.90 10.03
CA ALA A 199 27.23 -1.50 11.10
C ALA A 199 26.55 -0.63 12.18
N VAL A 200 25.55 0.19 11.81
CA VAL A 200 24.80 1.03 12.78
C VAL A 200 23.62 0.32 13.45
N ARG A 201 23.31 -0.94 13.11
CA ARG A 201 22.06 -1.60 13.54
C ARG A 201 21.85 -1.63 15.05
N SER A 202 22.93 -1.81 15.82
CA SER A 202 22.89 -1.85 17.29
C SER A 202 22.35 -0.54 17.87
N LEU A 203 22.58 0.60 17.22
CA LEU A 203 22.06 1.90 17.65
C LEU A 203 20.53 1.96 17.56
N PHE A 204 19.89 1.17 16.71
CA PHE A 204 18.44 1.21 16.53
C PHE A 204 17.72 0.17 17.41
N SER A 205 18.47 -0.67 18.13
CA SER A 205 17.97 -1.62 19.11
C SER A 205 18.15 -1.08 20.53
N GLY A 206 17.07 -0.81 21.26
CA GLY A 206 17.13 -0.44 22.68
C GLY A 206 17.76 0.92 23.04
N SER A 207 18.34 1.64 22.07
CA SER A 207 19.01 2.94 22.28
C SER A 207 18.11 4.16 21.94
N LEU A 208 18.67 5.39 21.95
CA LEU A 208 18.00 6.65 21.59
C LEU A 208 17.28 6.61 20.22
N LEU A 209 17.76 5.80 19.27
CA LEU A 209 17.17 5.69 17.93
C LEU A 209 16.07 4.64 17.84
N ALA A 210 15.73 3.94 18.93
CA ALA A 210 14.58 3.03 18.94
C ALA A 210 13.27 3.82 18.71
N LEU A 211 12.31 3.26 17.96
CA LEU A 211 11.03 3.91 17.59
C LEU A 211 10.30 4.53 18.80
N ASN A 212 10.35 3.88 19.96
CA ASN A 212 9.69 4.34 21.17
C ASN A 212 10.34 5.59 21.79
N ARG A 213 11.63 5.82 21.54
CA ARG A 213 12.43 6.92 22.10
C ARG A 213 12.65 8.08 21.13
N LEU A 214 12.31 7.91 19.85
CA LEU A 214 12.40 8.97 18.86
C LEU A 214 11.55 10.18 19.26
N ARG A 215 12.08 11.38 19.00
CA ARG A 215 11.36 12.65 19.15
C ARG A 215 10.11 12.64 18.27
N VAL A 216 9.04 13.32 18.73
CA VAL A 216 7.74 13.30 18.07
C VAL A 216 7.82 13.80 16.62
N ASP A 217 8.58 14.87 16.38
CA ASP A 217 8.73 15.42 15.03
C ASP A 217 9.47 14.47 14.09
N HIS A 218 10.43 13.70 14.61
CA HIS A 218 11.12 12.67 13.84
C HIS A 218 10.17 11.52 13.47
N VAL A 219 9.36 11.06 14.41
CA VAL A 219 8.31 10.06 14.15
C VAL A 219 7.29 10.58 13.14
N ARG A 220 6.90 11.86 13.23
CA ARG A 220 5.97 12.49 12.29
C ARG A 220 6.55 12.52 10.87
N ALA A 221 7.82 12.90 10.72
CA ALA A 221 8.51 12.90 9.43
C ALA A 221 8.59 11.48 8.83
N LEU A 222 8.96 10.48 9.62
CA LEU A 222 8.96 9.06 9.19
C LEU A 222 7.55 8.55 8.83
N SER A 223 6.53 9.03 9.56
CA SER A 223 5.14 8.64 9.30
C SER A 223 4.65 9.19 7.96
N GLN A 224 5.01 10.42 7.61
CA GLN A 224 4.71 11.01 6.30
C GLN A 224 5.35 10.24 5.14
N VAL A 225 6.58 9.75 5.33
CA VAL A 225 7.28 8.93 4.31
C VAL A 225 6.51 7.66 3.97
N LEU A 226 5.86 7.06 4.97
CA LEU A 226 5.05 5.85 4.85
C LEU A 226 3.56 6.15 4.60
N PHE A 227 3.22 7.38 4.23
CA PHE A 227 1.84 7.83 3.99
C PHE A 227 0.89 7.61 5.18
N LEU A 228 1.42 7.55 6.40
CA LEU A 228 0.63 7.46 7.63
C LEU A 228 0.14 8.85 8.06
N THR A 229 -1.08 8.92 8.61
CA THR A 229 -1.71 10.17 9.05
C THR A 229 -0.91 10.85 10.17
N PRO A 230 -0.20 11.98 9.91
CA PRO A 230 0.78 12.56 10.83
C PRO A 230 0.18 13.34 12.01
N HIS A 231 -1.14 13.60 11.99
CA HIS A 231 -1.86 14.38 13.00
C HIS A 231 -2.32 13.54 14.21
N LEU A 232 -2.03 12.23 14.21
CA LEU A 232 -2.37 11.35 15.31
C LEU A 232 -1.45 11.60 16.53
N PRO A 233 -1.92 11.25 17.75
CA PRO A 233 -1.08 11.27 18.95
C PRO A 233 0.18 10.42 18.78
N ALA A 234 1.29 10.85 19.40
CA ALA A 234 2.61 10.28 19.14
C ALA A 234 2.72 8.78 19.47
N PHE A 235 2.00 8.27 20.48
CA PHE A 235 2.02 6.84 20.79
C PHE A 235 1.34 6.00 19.70
N PHE A 236 0.23 6.49 19.12
CA PHE A 236 -0.44 5.84 18.00
C PHE A 236 0.43 5.87 16.75
N LEU A 237 1.10 7.00 16.47
CA LEU A 237 2.03 7.11 15.34
C LEU A 237 3.15 6.07 15.46
N ARG A 238 3.79 5.96 16.62
CA ARG A 238 4.85 4.97 16.87
C ARG A 238 4.36 3.54 16.68
N HIS A 239 3.18 3.22 17.20
CA HIS A 239 2.59 1.89 17.03
C HIS A 239 2.29 1.58 15.56
N ARG A 240 1.62 2.49 14.84
CA ARG A 240 1.31 2.32 13.42
C ARG A 240 2.58 2.19 12.57
N LEU A 241 3.55 3.07 12.80
CA LEU A 241 4.85 3.03 12.13
C LEU A 241 5.55 1.68 12.36
N ARG A 242 5.61 1.22 13.61
CA ARG A 242 6.19 -0.08 13.95
C ARG A 242 5.46 -1.23 13.24
N SER A 243 4.13 -1.28 13.33
CA SER A 243 3.34 -2.34 12.71
C SER A 243 3.54 -2.37 11.20
N HIS A 244 3.44 -1.22 10.53
CA HIS A 244 3.58 -1.13 9.08
C HIS A 244 4.98 -1.55 8.59
N VAL A 245 6.02 -1.14 9.31
CA VAL A 245 7.41 -1.51 8.97
C VAL A 245 7.66 -3.01 9.20
N LEU A 246 7.09 -3.59 10.27
CA LEU A 246 7.19 -5.04 10.50
C LEU A 246 6.42 -5.84 9.45
N GLU A 247 5.27 -5.35 8.99
CA GLU A 247 4.54 -5.97 7.88
C GLU A 247 5.38 -5.97 6.59
N ILE A 248 6.04 -4.85 6.26
CA ILE A 248 6.95 -4.77 5.12
C ILE A 248 8.07 -5.80 5.26
N ARG A 249 8.69 -5.91 6.44
CA ARG A 249 9.72 -6.93 6.71
C ARG A 249 9.20 -8.36 6.54
N HIS A 250 7.96 -8.62 6.95
CA HIS A 250 7.35 -9.93 6.74
C HIS A 250 7.11 -10.23 5.27
N LEU A 251 6.69 -9.22 4.49
CA LEU A 251 6.61 -9.32 3.03
C LEU A 251 7.98 -9.55 2.40
N ASP A 252 9.02 -8.86 2.87
CA ASP A 252 10.40 -9.02 2.38
C ASP A 252 10.90 -10.45 2.53
N ARG A 253 10.64 -11.08 3.68
CA ARG A 253 10.99 -12.49 3.91
C ARG A 253 10.25 -13.44 2.98
N ALA A 254 8.98 -13.16 2.70
CA ALA A 254 8.21 -13.94 1.75
C ALA A 254 8.71 -13.72 0.31
N LEU A 255 9.10 -12.50 -0.03
CA LEU A 255 9.67 -12.12 -1.33
C LEU A 255 11.01 -12.80 -1.57
N LEU A 256 11.87 -12.85 -0.56
CA LEU A 256 13.15 -13.54 -0.60
C LEU A 256 12.98 -15.05 -0.87
N ARG A 257 11.96 -15.68 -0.27
CA ARG A 257 11.61 -17.10 -0.52
C ARG A 257 11.08 -17.36 -1.92
N LEU A 258 10.30 -16.42 -2.47
CA LEU A 258 9.78 -16.53 -3.85
C LEU A 258 10.91 -16.36 -4.88
N GLY A 259 11.85 -15.44 -4.61
CA GLY A 259 12.92 -15.06 -5.51
C GLY A 259 12.50 -13.98 -6.50
N LEU A 260 13.39 -12.99 -6.70
CA LEU A 260 13.11 -11.83 -7.56
C LEU A 260 12.95 -12.17 -9.04
N GLY A 261 13.51 -13.31 -9.49
CA GLY A 261 13.39 -13.77 -10.87
C GLY A 261 11.98 -14.16 -11.29
N GLN A 262 11.09 -14.46 -10.33
CA GLN A 262 9.69 -14.85 -10.60
C GLN A 262 8.72 -13.67 -10.64
N LEU A 263 9.17 -12.46 -10.34
CA LEU A 263 8.33 -11.26 -10.31
C LEU A 263 8.07 -10.73 -11.73
N SER A 264 6.82 -10.37 -11.99
CA SER A 264 6.48 -9.57 -13.17
C SER A 264 7.09 -8.16 -13.06
N GLU A 265 7.18 -7.43 -14.18
CA GLU A 265 7.68 -6.05 -14.17
C GLU A 265 6.82 -5.12 -13.30
N GLU A 266 5.50 -5.32 -13.33
CA GLU A 266 4.55 -4.57 -12.50
C GLU A 266 4.72 -4.91 -11.00
N GLU A 267 4.88 -6.19 -10.66
CA GLU A 267 5.14 -6.65 -9.29
C GLU A 267 6.46 -6.07 -8.76
N LEU A 268 7.51 -6.07 -9.58
CA LEU A 268 8.81 -5.49 -9.23
C LEU A 268 8.71 -3.98 -8.95
N ARG A 269 8.08 -3.22 -9.86
CA ARG A 269 7.90 -1.77 -9.69
C ARG A 269 7.04 -1.47 -8.45
N ALA A 270 5.93 -2.19 -8.27
CA ALA A 270 5.09 -2.01 -7.09
C ALA A 270 5.85 -2.32 -5.79
N ALA A 271 6.68 -3.37 -5.77
CA ALA A 271 7.50 -3.73 -4.63
C ALA A 271 8.53 -2.64 -4.28
N CYS A 272 9.21 -2.06 -5.29
CA CYS A 272 10.11 -0.93 -5.10
C CYS A 272 9.38 0.30 -4.52
N TYR A 273 8.24 0.66 -5.13
CA TYR A 273 7.45 1.82 -4.71
C TYR A 273 6.97 1.71 -3.26
N LEU A 274 6.54 0.53 -2.84
CA LEU A 274 6.09 0.24 -1.48
C LEU A 274 7.16 0.53 -0.42
N ARG A 275 8.44 0.40 -0.79
CA ARG A 275 9.59 0.50 0.11
C ARG A 275 10.31 1.86 0.05
N GLY A 276 9.78 2.80 -0.73
CA GLY A 276 10.27 4.18 -0.78
C GLY A 276 10.90 4.61 -2.11
N LEU A 277 11.14 3.68 -3.05
CA LEU A 277 11.78 3.98 -4.34
C LEU A 277 10.75 4.35 -5.40
N ASN A 278 10.88 5.51 -6.04
CA ASN A 278 10.04 5.79 -7.20
C ASN A 278 10.51 5.01 -8.43
N SER A 279 9.81 3.92 -8.74
CA SER A 279 10.14 3.02 -9.84
C SER A 279 9.49 3.36 -11.18
N THR A 280 8.73 4.47 -11.26
CA THR A 280 7.99 4.85 -12.49
C THR A 280 8.93 5.13 -13.65
N HIS A 281 10.07 5.75 -13.37
CA HIS A 281 11.05 6.20 -14.38
C HIS A 281 12.33 5.35 -14.42
N LEU A 282 12.43 4.30 -13.60
CA LEU A 282 13.63 3.47 -13.49
C LEU A 282 13.56 2.23 -14.39
N GLY A 283 14.73 1.82 -14.87
CA GLY A 283 14.87 0.58 -15.64
C GLY A 283 14.60 -0.66 -14.78
N ARG A 284 14.22 -1.77 -15.43
CA ARG A 284 13.97 -3.05 -14.73
C ARG A 284 15.19 -3.54 -13.95
N ALA A 285 16.40 -3.41 -14.54
CA ALA A 285 17.65 -3.83 -13.91
C ALA A 285 17.96 -3.00 -12.65
N GLU A 286 17.75 -1.68 -12.71
CA GLU A 286 17.96 -0.77 -11.58
C GLU A 286 16.98 -1.04 -10.44
N CYS A 287 15.69 -1.22 -10.76
CA CYS A 287 14.67 -1.61 -9.78
C CYS A 287 15.05 -2.92 -9.09
N ARG A 288 15.54 -3.90 -9.85
CA ARG A 288 15.97 -5.19 -9.31
C ARG A 288 17.18 -5.05 -8.40
N ALA A 289 18.23 -4.35 -8.84
CA ALA A 289 19.43 -4.15 -8.04
C ALA A 289 19.13 -3.42 -6.72
N TRP A 290 18.27 -2.39 -6.76
CA TRP A 290 17.82 -1.70 -5.57
C TRP A 290 17.03 -2.61 -4.62
N LEU A 291 16.12 -3.43 -5.16
CA LEU A 291 15.32 -4.34 -4.36
C LEU A 291 16.16 -5.47 -3.75
N GLU A 292 17.18 -5.94 -4.46
CA GLU A 292 18.20 -6.87 -3.92
C GLU A 292 18.93 -6.26 -2.74
N GLN A 293 19.39 -5.01 -2.87
CA GLN A 293 20.02 -4.26 -1.78
C GLN A 293 19.08 -4.08 -0.58
N TRP A 294 17.81 -3.73 -0.83
CA TRP A 294 16.78 -3.60 0.20
C TRP A 294 16.53 -4.91 0.94
N LEU A 295 16.40 -6.03 0.20
CA LEU A 295 16.14 -7.34 0.79
C LEU A 295 17.32 -7.84 1.63
N GLY A 296 18.55 -7.59 1.17
CA GLY A 296 19.76 -7.87 1.93
C GLY A 296 19.81 -7.14 3.28
N LEU A 297 19.18 -5.95 3.38
CA LEU A 297 19.05 -5.25 4.66
C LEU A 297 17.87 -5.75 5.49
N SER A 298 16.67 -5.67 4.92
CA SER A 298 15.40 -5.90 5.63
C SER A 298 15.28 -7.30 6.22
N CYS A 299 15.82 -8.31 5.54
CA CYS A 299 15.74 -9.70 5.99
C CYS A 299 16.71 -10.00 7.15
N GLU A 300 17.87 -9.32 7.18
CA GLU A 300 18.90 -9.43 8.22
C GLU A 300 18.50 -8.72 9.52
N LEU A 301 17.79 -7.60 9.42
CA LEU A 301 17.37 -6.82 10.59
C LEU A 301 16.39 -7.60 11.46
N GLN A 302 16.41 -7.33 12.77
CA GLN A 302 15.49 -7.88 13.76
C GLN A 302 14.25 -7.00 13.98
N ALA A 303 13.22 -7.52 14.67
CA ALA A 303 12.01 -6.74 14.96
C ALA A 303 12.25 -5.61 15.99
N SER A 304 13.30 -5.73 16.82
CA SER A 304 13.80 -4.66 17.69
C SER A 304 14.36 -3.49 16.87
N GLU A 305 14.98 -3.78 15.73
CA GLU A 305 15.64 -2.83 14.82
C GLU A 305 14.70 -2.25 13.77
N ALA A 306 13.36 -2.38 13.94
CA ALA A 306 12.36 -1.84 13.02
C ALA A 306 12.53 -0.32 12.78
N SER A 307 13.13 0.40 13.73
CA SER A 307 13.49 1.80 13.53
C SER A 307 14.47 1.97 12.38
N LEU A 308 15.56 1.20 12.33
CA LEU A 308 16.53 1.28 11.23
C LEU A 308 15.84 1.03 9.90
N LEU A 309 15.01 0.00 9.82
CA LEU A 309 14.27 -0.32 8.58
C LEU A 309 13.43 0.86 8.08
N ALA A 310 12.77 1.60 8.98
CA ALA A 310 12.02 2.80 8.62
C ALA A 310 12.93 3.93 8.09
N HIS A 311 14.09 4.14 8.72
CA HIS A 311 15.07 5.15 8.26
C HIS A 311 15.70 4.74 6.93
N SER A 312 15.95 3.44 6.72
CA SER A 312 16.56 2.91 5.51
C SER A 312 15.69 3.13 4.27
N MET A 313 14.36 3.20 4.40
CA MET A 313 13.48 3.59 3.28
C MET A 313 13.84 4.97 2.74
N VAL A 314 14.18 5.90 3.64
CA VAL A 314 14.64 7.24 3.28
C VAL A 314 16.07 7.19 2.80
N LEU A 315 16.99 6.62 3.58
CA LEU A 315 18.43 6.66 3.30
C LEU A 315 18.81 6.00 1.97
N LEU A 316 18.13 4.90 1.60
CA LEU A 316 18.36 4.21 0.32
C LEU A 316 17.66 4.87 -0.86
N SER A 317 16.60 5.64 -0.64
CA SER A 317 15.80 6.25 -1.71
C SER A 317 16.05 7.76 -1.89
N PHE A 318 16.85 8.37 -1.02
CA PHE A 318 17.08 9.82 -1.00
C PHE A 318 17.68 10.34 -2.31
N ASN A 319 18.66 9.61 -2.85
CA ASN A 319 19.46 9.98 -4.02
C ASN A 319 19.09 9.14 -5.27
N TYR A 320 17.79 8.86 -5.44
CA TYR A 320 17.24 8.17 -6.60
C TYR A 320 16.35 9.05 -7.45
#